data_AF-X1U021-F1
#
_entry.id   AF-X1U021-F1
#
_cell.length_a   1.000
_cell.length_b   1.000
_cell.length_c   1.000
_cell.angle_alpha   90.00
_cell.angle_beta   90.00
_cell.angle_gamma   90.00
#
_symmetry.space_group_name_H-M   'P 1'
#
loop_
_entity.id
_entity.type
_entity.pdbx_description
1 polymer ?
#
loop_
_entity_poly.entity_id
_entity_poly.type
_entity_poly.pdbx_seq_one_letter_code
_entity_poly.pdbx_strand_id
1 'polypeptide(L)'
;MAGSELTVTLDFTKDPFAVHINDDTITPTATFTLTADNAHKFWHGQINLAKALTTKTIVARGPIPKILKLLPAIKPLYTIYPAYLKEQGRADLVLRE
;
A
#
# COMPACT_ATOMS: atom_id res chain seq x y z
N MET A 1 -1.44 13.03 23.13
CA MET A 1 -2.08 11.71 22.89
C MET A 1 -1.77 11.30 21.46
N ALA A 2 -0.64 10.64 21.23
CA ALA A 2 -0.16 10.26 19.90
C ALA A 2 -0.86 8.97 19.45
N GLY A 3 -1.95 9.11 18.68
CA GLY A 3 -2.83 7.99 18.31
C GLY A 3 -2.47 7.36 16.96
N SER A 4 -2.00 6.11 17.00
CA SER A 4 -2.16 5.10 15.93
C SER A 4 -1.77 5.46 14.48
N GLU A 5 -0.61 6.09 14.26
CA GLU A 5 -0.06 6.25 12.91
C GLU A 5 1.10 5.25 12.69
N LEU A 6 0.97 4.39 11.68
CA LEU A 6 2.00 3.46 11.24
C LEU A 6 2.62 3.99 9.94
N THR A 7 3.94 4.17 9.93
CA THR A 7 4.68 4.42 8.69
C THR A 7 5.52 3.18 8.34
N VAL A 8 5.47 2.80 7.06
CA VAL A 8 6.31 1.73 6.50
C VAL A 8 7.01 2.29 5.27
N THR A 9 8.33 2.36 5.31
CA THR A 9 9.15 2.81 4.17
C THR A 9 9.84 1.62 3.55
N LEU A 10 9.64 1.44 2.24
CA LEU A 10 10.30 0.42 1.44
C LEU A 10 11.48 1.07 0.70
N ASP A 11 12.70 0.71 1.09
CA ASP A 11 13.93 1.21 0.47
C ASP A 11 14.42 0.23 -0.60
N PHE A 12 14.01 0.52 -1.85
CA PHE A 12 14.43 -0.22 -3.04
C PHE A 12 15.82 0.20 -3.57
N THR A 13 16.57 1.05 -2.86
CA THR A 13 17.97 1.36 -3.18
C THR A 13 18.96 0.32 -2.63
N LYS A 14 18.46 -0.61 -1.80
CA LYS A 14 19.18 -1.75 -1.23
C LYS A 14 18.81 -3.05 -1.95
N ASP A 15 19.71 -4.02 -1.92
CA ASP A 15 19.48 -5.40 -2.37
C ASP A 15 19.99 -6.41 -1.31
N PRO A 16 19.11 -7.19 -0.65
CA PRO A 16 17.64 -7.12 -0.75
C PRO A 16 17.11 -5.76 -0.28
N PHE A 17 15.90 -5.39 -0.72
CA PHE A 17 15.28 -4.14 -0.31
C PHE A 17 15.11 -4.08 1.21
N ALA A 18 15.27 -2.90 1.80
CA ALA A 18 15.10 -2.70 3.24
C ALA A 18 13.67 -2.23 3.57
N VAL A 19 13.22 -2.55 4.78
CA VAL A 19 11.93 -2.13 5.33
C VAL A 19 12.16 -1.40 6.64
N HIS A 20 11.67 -0.17 6.72
CA HIS A 20 11.75 0.67 7.92
C HIS A 20 10.34 0.90 8.47
N ILE A 21 10.16 0.78 9.78
CA ILE A 21 8.87 0.94 10.45
C ILE A 21 8.97 2.10 11.43
N ASN A 22 8.09 3.09 11.31
CA ASN A 22 8.04 4.27 12.18
C ASN A 22 9.38 5.03 12.28
N ASP A 23 10.18 4.97 11.22
CA ASP A 23 11.46 5.66 11.11
C ASP A 23 11.27 6.93 10.28
N ASP A 24 11.21 8.07 10.96
CA ASP A 24 11.03 9.41 10.38
C ASP A 24 12.33 10.02 9.87
N THR A 25 13.48 9.35 10.06
CA THR A 25 14.78 9.81 9.57
C THR A 25 14.95 9.56 8.07
N ILE A 26 14.15 8.64 7.50
CA ILE A 26 14.18 8.31 6.08
C ILE A 26 13.30 9.29 5.30
N THR A 27 13.88 9.95 4.28
CA THR A 27 13.11 10.78 3.35
C THR A 27 12.67 9.94 2.14
N PRO A 28 11.39 9.55 2.04
CA PRO A 28 10.92 8.73 0.93
C PRO A 28 10.80 9.54 -0.36
N THR A 29 11.09 8.91 -1.50
CA THR A 29 10.89 9.53 -2.83
C THR A 29 9.40 9.81 -3.11
N ALA A 30 8.52 8.98 -2.56
CA ALA A 30 7.08 9.10 -2.67
C ALA A 30 6.40 8.61 -1.40
N THR A 31 5.29 9.25 -1.01
CA THR A 31 4.47 8.81 0.13
C THR A 31 3.04 8.53 -0.28
N PHE A 32 2.42 7.58 0.42
CA PHE A 32 1.01 7.26 0.35
C PHE A 32 0.43 7.32 1.76
N THR A 33 -0.62 8.12 1.94
CA THR A 33 -1.37 8.21 3.19
C THR A 33 -2.79 7.72 2.93
N LEU A 34 -3.23 6.73 3.70
CA LEU A 34 -4.52 6.07 3.59
C LEU A 34 -4.82 5.31 4.89
N THR A 35 -6.10 4.98 5.13
CA THR A 35 -6.48 4.11 6.25
C THR A 35 -6.09 2.65 5.99
N ALA A 36 -5.97 1.86 7.05
CA ALA A 36 -5.74 0.42 6.95
C ALA A 36 -6.84 -0.28 6.11
N ASP A 37 -8.10 0.14 6.27
CA ASP A 37 -9.22 -0.39 5.48
C ASP A 37 -9.07 -0.10 3.98
N ASN A 38 -8.61 1.10 3.62
CA ASN A 38 -8.36 1.45 2.23
C ASN A 38 -7.15 0.68 1.68
N ALA A 39 -6.09 0.51 2.46
CA ALA A 39 -4.96 -0.34 2.05
C ALA A 39 -5.42 -1.78 1.80
N HIS A 40 -6.23 -2.34 2.70
CA HIS A 40 -6.77 -3.68 2.59
C HIS A 40 -7.65 -3.87 1.34
N LYS A 41 -8.54 -2.92 1.05
CA LYS A 41 -9.34 -2.91 -0.20
C LYS A 41 -8.49 -2.73 -1.45
N PHE A 42 -7.44 -1.91 -1.38
CA PHE A 42 -6.50 -1.74 -2.50
C PHE A 42 -5.82 -3.06 -2.85
N TRP A 43 -5.34 -3.81 -1.85
CA TRP A 43 -4.71 -5.12 -2.08
C TRP A 43 -5.68 -6.22 -2.53
N HIS A 44 -7.00 -6.00 -2.42
CA HIS A 44 -8.02 -6.84 -3.04
C HIS A 44 -8.42 -6.37 -4.46
N GLY A 45 -7.78 -5.33 -5.00
CA GLY A 45 -8.15 -4.75 -6.29
C GLY A 45 -9.49 -4.01 -6.30
N GLN A 46 -10.11 -3.78 -5.13
CA GLN A 46 -11.41 -3.12 -5.01
C GLN A 46 -11.34 -1.57 -4.99
N ILE A 47 -10.12 -1.02 -5.09
CA ILE A 47 -9.91 0.43 -5.22
C ILE A 47 -9.40 0.78 -6.62
N ASN A 48 -10.16 1.64 -7.31
CA ASN A 48 -9.65 2.35 -8.47
C ASN A 48 -8.70 3.47 -7.99
N LEU A 49 -7.40 3.31 -8.21
CA LEU A 49 -6.40 4.26 -7.71
C LEU A 49 -6.60 5.69 -8.26
N ALA A 50 -6.95 5.84 -9.54
CA ALA A 50 -7.18 7.16 -10.12
C ALA A 50 -8.33 7.89 -9.41
N LYS A 51 -9.48 7.21 -9.23
CA LYS A 51 -10.61 7.74 -8.48
C LYS A 51 -10.21 8.07 -7.04
N ALA A 52 -9.48 7.19 -6.35
CA ALA A 52 -9.07 7.39 -4.97
C ALA A 52 -8.12 8.58 -4.77
N LEU A 53 -7.26 8.85 -5.76
CA LEU A 53 -6.41 10.03 -5.77
C LEU A 53 -7.23 11.30 -6.01
N THR A 54 -8.18 11.28 -6.95
CA THR A 54 -9.08 12.41 -7.21
C THR A 54 -9.94 12.74 -5.99
N THR A 55 -10.46 11.74 -5.29
CA THR A 55 -11.30 11.92 -4.09
C THR A 55 -10.49 12.10 -2.80
N LYS A 56 -9.14 12.07 -2.87
CA LYS A 56 -8.23 12.14 -1.72
C LYS A 56 -8.45 11.05 -0.66
N THR A 57 -9.08 9.95 -1.04
CA THR A 57 -9.21 8.75 -0.20
C THR A 57 -7.85 8.05 -0.01
N ILE A 58 -6.98 8.22 -1.00
CA ILE A 58 -5.54 7.97 -0.90
C ILE A 58 -4.85 9.28 -1.25
N VAL A 59 -3.97 9.75 -0.38
CA VAL A 59 -3.17 10.96 -0.63
C VAL A 59 -1.76 10.52 -1.03
N ALA A 60 -1.34 10.87 -2.24
CA ALA A 60 0.01 10.57 -2.72
C ALA A 60 0.83 11.85 -2.86
N ARG A 61 2.12 11.79 -2.54
CA ARG A 61 3.10 12.87 -2.77
C ARG A 61 4.35 12.34 -3.47
N GLY A 62 5.05 13.22 -4.18
CA GLY A 62 6.24 12.87 -4.97
C GLY A 62 5.93 12.74 -6.48
N PRO A 63 6.73 11.96 -7.24
CA PRO A 63 6.60 11.87 -8.70
C PRO A 63 5.44 10.95 -9.11
N ILE A 64 4.19 11.41 -8.91
CA ILE A 64 2.95 10.62 -9.12
C ILE A 64 2.93 9.86 -10.45
N PRO A 65 3.30 10.46 -11.61
CA PRO A 65 3.31 9.72 -12.88
C PRO A 65 4.26 8.51 -12.88
N LYS A 66 5.41 8.59 -12.20
CA LYS A 66 6.33 7.44 -12.07
C LYS A 66 5.72 6.35 -11.19
N ILE A 67 5.02 6.73 -10.12
CA ILE A 67 4.38 5.76 -9.24
C ILE A 67 3.23 5.03 -9.95
N LEU A 68 2.43 5.76 -10.74
CA LEU A 68 1.36 5.15 -11.53
C LEU A 68 1.90 4.13 -12.56
N LYS A 69 3.15 4.28 -13.03
CA LYS A 69 3.80 3.28 -13.89
C LYS A 69 4.13 1.97 -13.16
N LEU A 70 4.10 1.95 -11.83
CA LEU A 70 4.30 0.72 -11.03
C LEU A 70 3.03 -0.12 -10.89
N LEU A 71 1.83 0.46 -11.14
CA LEU A 71 0.55 -0.25 -11.07
C LEU A 71 0.54 -1.60 -11.81
N PRO A 72 1.07 -1.74 -13.04
CA PRO A 72 1.11 -3.03 -13.72
C PRO A 72 1.84 -4.13 -12.95
N ALA A 73 2.92 -3.79 -12.24
CA ALA A 73 3.67 -4.73 -11.40
C ALA A 73 2.93 -5.08 -10.10
N ILE A 74 2.01 -4.20 -9.65
CA ILE A 74 1.20 -4.41 -8.45
C ILE A 74 -0.01 -5.32 -8.74
N LYS A 75 -0.61 -5.25 -9.94
CA LYS A 75 -1.83 -6.01 -10.27
C LYS A 75 -1.79 -7.50 -9.90
N PRO A 76 -0.69 -8.25 -10.12
CA PRO A 76 -0.60 -9.66 -9.68
C PRO A 76 -0.82 -9.84 -8.17
N LEU A 77 -0.47 -8.84 -7.35
CA LEU A 77 -0.65 -8.88 -5.90
C LEU A 77 -2.13 -8.92 -5.48
N TYR A 78 -3.06 -8.51 -6.35
CA TYR A 78 -4.49 -8.58 -6.06
C TYR A 78 -5.00 -10.02 -5.92
N THR A 79 -4.33 -10.99 -6.55
CA THR A 79 -4.61 -12.41 -6.38
C THR A 79 -3.77 -13.02 -5.26
N ILE A 80 -2.53 -12.57 -5.10
CA ILE A 80 -1.60 -13.09 -4.08
C ILE A 80 -2.05 -12.71 -2.67
N TYR A 81 -2.53 -11.48 -2.45
CA TYR A 81 -2.89 -11.02 -1.12
C TYR A 81 -4.04 -11.83 -0.47
N PRO A 82 -5.17 -12.09 -1.15
CA PRO A 82 -6.21 -12.99 -0.62
C PRO A 82 -5.72 -14.43 -0.38
N ALA A 83 -4.84 -14.95 -1.24
CA ALA A 83 -4.25 -16.27 -1.05
C ALA A 83 -3.37 -16.32 0.20
N TYR A 84 -2.50 -15.31 0.37
CA TYR A 84 -1.67 -15.13 1.55
C TYR A 84 -2.51 -15.05 2.84
N LEU A 85 -3.61 -14.29 2.84
CA LEU A 85 -4.51 -14.23 4.00
C LEU A 85 -5.05 -15.62 4.37
N LYS A 86 -5.44 -16.44 3.39
CA LYS A 86 -5.91 -17.81 3.64
C LYS A 86 -4.80 -18.69 4.22
N GLU A 87 -3.59 -18.61 3.67
CA GLU A 87 -2.42 -19.35 4.16
C GLU A 87 -2.06 -18.98 5.60
N GLN A 88 -2.26 -17.71 5.98
CA GLN A 88 -2.07 -17.23 7.35
C GLN A 88 -3.25 -17.53 8.28
N GLY A 89 -4.23 -18.35 7.86
CA GLY A 89 -5.42 -18.66 8.65
C GLY A 89 -6.39 -17.49 8.83
N ARG A 90 -6.24 -16.43 8.03
CA ARG A 90 -7.04 -15.18 8.06
C ARG A 90 -8.05 -15.10 6.92
N ALA A 91 -8.67 -16.23 6.59
CA ALA A 91 -9.72 -16.28 5.57
C ALA A 91 -10.93 -15.38 5.92
N ASP A 92 -11.11 -15.04 7.20
CA ASP A 92 -12.11 -14.09 7.70
C ASP A 92 -11.96 -12.67 7.13
N LEU A 93 -10.74 -12.30 6.71
CA LEU A 93 -10.44 -10.99 6.14
C LEU A 93 -10.55 -10.94 4.62
N VAL A 94 -10.82 -12.05 3.94
CA VAL A 94 -10.92 -12.03 2.48
C VAL A 94 -12.21 -11.34 2.07
N LEU A 95 -12.09 -10.23 1.34
CA LEU A 95 -13.24 -9.50 0.82
C LEU A 95 -13.90 -10.31 -0.30
N ARG A 96 -15.24 -10.37 -0.27
CA ARG A 96 -16.05 -10.94 -1.35
C ARG A 96 -16.24 -9.89 -2.45
N GLU A 97 -16.32 -10.34 -3.70
CA GLU A 97 -16.63 -9.51 -4.86
C GLU A 97 -18.10 -9.06 -4.87
#